data_AF-A0A5N4B552-F1
#
_entry.id   AF-A0A5N4B552-F1
#
_cell.length_a   1.000
_cell.length_b   1.000
_cell.length_c   1.000
_cell.angle_alpha   90.00
_cell.angle_beta   90.00
_cell.angle_gamma   90.00
#
_symmetry.space_group_name_H-M   'P 1'
#
loop_
_entity.id
_entity.type
_entity.pdbx_description
1 polymer ?
#
loop_
_entity_poly.entity_id
_entity_poly.type
_entity_poly.pdbx_seq_one_letter_code
_entity_poly.pdbx_strand_id
1 'polypeptide(L)' 'IPKRSKNVLLMSSFHHDDQVDTNTGKPDIILDYNATKGGVDTVDKLCSTYNCARNTRRWPM' A
#
# COMPACT_ATOMS: atom_id res chain seq x y z
N ILE A 1 5.82 -12.78 -9.07
CA ILE A 1 5.81 -13.97 -8.18
C ILE A 1 6.77 -13.71 -7.02
N PRO A 2 6.38 -13.93 -5.75
CA PRO A 2 7.23 -13.63 -4.60
C PRO A 2 8.55 -14.42 -4.63
N LYS A 3 9.59 -13.87 -4.01
CA LYS A 3 10.91 -14.52 -3.90
C LYS A 3 10.79 -15.80 -3.06
N ARG A 4 11.66 -16.78 -3.33
CA ARG A 4 11.78 -18.00 -2.53
C ARG A 4 11.87 -17.64 -1.05
N SER A 5 11.12 -18.35 -0.20
CA SER A 5 10.92 -18.15 1.24
C SER A 5 10.21 -16.86 1.69
N LYS A 6 9.55 -16.12 0.79
CA LYS A 6 8.65 -15.01 1.17
C LYS A 6 7.21 -15.34 0.78
N ASN A 7 6.29 -15.21 1.74
CA ASN A 7 4.86 -15.36 1.51
C ASN A 7 4.16 -13.99 1.53
N VAL A 8 3.11 -13.82 0.73
CA VAL A 8 2.27 -12.62 0.70
C VAL A 8 0.82 -13.05 0.95
N LEU A 9 0.27 -12.62 2.08
CA LEU A 9 -1.09 -12.93 2.51
C LEU A 9 -1.94 -11.66 2.37
N LEU A 10 -3.07 -11.77 1.67
CA LEU A 10 -4.02 -10.68 1.45
C LEU A 10 -5.43 -11.22 1.65
N MET A 11 -6.33 -10.36 2.11
CA MET A 11 -7.74 -10.68 2.32
C MET A 11 -8.60 -9.61 1.67
N SER A 12 -9.61 -10.05 0.93
CA SER A 12 -10.60 -9.17 0.29
C SER A 12 -11.98 -9.77 0.47
N SER A 13 -12.98 -8.92 0.74
CA SER A 13 -14.39 -9.31 0.73
C SER A 13 -15.07 -9.01 -0.62
N PHE A 14 -14.35 -8.36 -1.54
CA PHE A 14 -14.86 -7.96 -2.85
C PHE A 14 -14.64 -9.06 -3.90
N HIS A 15 -13.47 -9.70 -3.83
CA HIS A 15 -13.07 -10.75 -4.76
C HIS A 15 -13.56 -12.11 -4.23
N HIS A 16 -14.58 -12.67 -4.89
CA HIS A 16 -15.13 -13.99 -4.59
C HIS A 16 -14.55 -15.09 -5.48
N ASP A 17 -13.85 -14.70 -6.55
CA ASP A 17 -13.25 -15.58 -7.54
C ASP A 17 -11.72 -15.48 -7.49
N ASP A 18 -11.04 -16.59 -7.82
CA ASP A 18 -9.57 -16.69 -7.90
C ASP A 18 -9.04 -16.20 -9.25
N GLN A 19 -9.52 -15.06 -9.74
CA GLN A 19 -9.11 -14.51 -11.04
C GLN A 19 -7.64 -14.05 -11.00
N VAL A 20 -6.92 -14.41 -12.06
CA VAL A 20 -5.49 -14.12 -12.25
C VAL A 20 -5.33 -13.42 -13.59
N ASP A 21 -4.71 -12.23 -13.57
CA ASP A 21 -4.35 -11.52 -14.78
C ASP A 21 -3.33 -12.33 -15.60
N THR A 22 -3.67 -12.55 -16.88
CA THR A 22 -2.89 -13.37 -17.82
C THR A 22 -1.58 -12.68 -18.25
N ASN A 23 -1.49 -11.36 -18.14
CA ASN A 23 -0.30 -10.60 -18.54
C ASN A 23 0.79 -10.61 -17.44
N THR A 24 0.39 -10.47 -16.18
CA THR A 24 1.32 -10.36 -15.05
C THR A 24 1.44 -11.64 -14.23
N GLY A 25 0.53 -12.60 -14.40
CA GLY A 25 0.48 -13.85 -13.63
C GLY A 25 0.27 -13.60 -12.14
N LYS A 26 -0.41 -12.50 -11.79
CA LYS A 26 -0.72 -12.10 -10.41
C LYS A 26 -2.23 -12.17 -10.18
N PRO A 27 -2.68 -12.61 -8.99
CA PRO A 27 -4.09 -12.49 -8.60
C PRO A 27 -4.56 -11.03 -8.66
N ASP A 28 -5.81 -10.82 -9.08
CA ASP A 28 -6.39 -9.47 -9.21
C ASP A 28 -6.43 -8.74 -7.86
N ILE A 29 -6.64 -9.47 -6.76
CA ILE A 29 -6.55 -8.95 -5.39
C ILE A 29 -5.21 -8.22 -5.14
N ILE A 30 -4.09 -8.74 -5.67
CA ILE A 30 -2.78 -8.11 -5.52
C ILE A 30 -2.69 -6.82 -6.34
N LEU A 31 -3.29 -6.79 -7.53
CA LEU A 31 -3.28 -5.63 -8.42
C LEU A 31 -4.07 -4.48 -7.78
N ASP A 32 -5.28 -4.76 -7.32
CA ASP A 32 -6.16 -3.80 -6.66
C ASP A 32 -5.57 -3.27 -5.34
N TYR A 33 -4.98 -4.16 -4.54
CA TYR A 33 -4.27 -3.75 -3.34
C TYR A 33 -3.09 -2.82 -3.67
N ASN A 34 -2.29 -3.15 -4.68
CA ASN A 34 -1.15 -2.31 -5.06
C ASN A 34 -1.58 -0.95 -5.62
N ALA A 35 -2.74 -0.87 -6.29
CA ALA A 35 -3.28 0.39 -6.79
C ALA A 35 -3.73 1.33 -5.64
N THR A 36 -4.28 0.78 -4.56
CA THR A 36 -4.92 1.56 -3.50
C THR A 36 -4.06 1.78 -2.25
N LYS A 37 -3.12 0.87 -1.94
CA LYS A 37 -2.30 0.92 -0.71
C LYS A 37 -1.47 2.20 -0.54
N GLY A 38 -1.21 2.93 -1.63
CA GLY A 38 -0.35 4.12 -1.63
C GLY A 38 -0.99 5.38 -1.07
N GLY A 39 -2.30 5.39 -0.80
CA GLY A 39 -3.01 6.64 -0.47
C GLY A 39 -2.49 7.38 0.77
N VAL A 40 -2.16 6.65 1.85
CA VAL A 40 -1.63 7.29 3.08
C VAL A 40 -0.16 7.65 2.92
N ASP A 41 0.62 6.79 2.27
CA ASP A 41 2.06 7.01 2.03
C ASP A 41 2.31 8.24 1.15
N THR A 42 1.46 8.47 0.13
CA THR A 42 1.57 9.66 -0.72
C THR A 42 1.27 10.94 0.05
N VAL A 43 0.26 10.93 0.93
CA VAL A 43 -0.06 12.07 1.79
C VAL A 43 1.08 12.32 2.78
N ASP A 44 1.58 11.29 3.47
CA ASP A 44 2.69 11.41 4.40
C ASP A 44 3.95 11.96 3.72
N LYS A 45 4.28 11.46 2.52
CA LYS A 45 5.40 11.96 1.72
C LYS A 45 5.25 13.43 1.38
N LEU A 46 4.06 13.87 0.98
CA LEU A 46 3.80 15.28 0.67
C LEU A 46 3.86 16.15 1.93
N CYS A 47 3.28 15.70 3.05
CA CYS A 47 3.36 16.38 4.34
C CYS A 47 4.80 16.53 4.81
N SER A 48 5.63 15.50 4.62
CA SER A 48 7.05 15.50 4.96
C SER A 48 7.86 16.43 4.04
N THR A 49 7.57 16.42 2.73
CA THR A 49 8.28 17.26 1.74
C THR A 49 7.96 18.74 1.91
N TYR A 50 6.72 19.07 2.26
CA TYR A 50 6.24 20.44 2.46
C TYR A 50 5.97 20.74 3.95
N ASN A 51 6.78 20.16 4.84
CA ASN A 51 6.59 20.29 6.28
C ASN A 51 7.03 21.65 6.82
N CYS A 52 6.18 22.29 7.62
CA CYS A 52 6.50 23.52 8.36
C CYS A 52 6.78 23.27 9.86
N ALA A 53 6.84 22.01 10.31
CA ALA A 53 7.08 21.66 11.69
C ALA A 53 8.45 22.20 12.16
N ARG A 54 8.47 22.74 13.38
CA ARG A 54 9.68 23.26 14.03
C ARG A 54 9.92 22.49 15.31
N ASN A 55 11.19 22.31 15.67
CA ASN A 55 11.57 21.69 16.93
C ASN A 55 10.93 22.44 18.12
N THR A 56 10.13 21.74 18.91
CA THR A 56 9.40 22.23 20.09
C THR A 56 9.45 21.20 21.20
N ARG A 57 9.43 21.67 22.45
CA ARG A 57 9.33 20.81 23.65
C ARG A 57 7.89 20.65 24.15
N ARG A 58 6.92 21.14 23.39
CA ARG A 58 5.50 21.10 23.71
C ARG A 58 4.80 20.26 22.65
N TRP A 59 4.21 19.13 23.06
CA TRP A 59 3.39 18.27 22.18
C TRP A 59 2.22 18.96 21.46
N PRO A 60 1.49 19.94 22.04
CA PRO A 60 0.36 20.56 21.34
C PRO A 60 0.79 21.57 20.25
N MET A 61 2.10 21.73 19.98
CA MET A 61 2.67 22.64 18.99
C MET A 61 3.21 21.87 17.80
#